data_AF-A0A818EZJ9-F1
#
_entry.id   AF-A0A818EZJ9-F1
#
_cell.length_a   1.000
_cell.length_b   1.000
_cell.length_c   1.000
_cell.angle_alpha   90.00
_cell.angle_beta   90.00
_cell.angle_gamma   90.00
#
_symmetry.space_group_name_H-M   'P 1'
#
loop_
_entity.id
_entity.type
_entity.pdbx_description
1 polymer ?
#
loop_
_entity_poly.entity_id
_entity_poly.type
_entity_poly.pdbx_seq_one_letter_code
_entity_poly.pdbx_strand_id
1 'polypeptide(L)'
;MSRTGLQLLYPFFKGNSLESEFGFVNYYHCHPINRLLHIITLPFLIFSLLSITYMIDYRLSLLFYVVYCTVIFIIDIKSGVAFLILFALIFGPAKIFSSQGILTIFYGLLIILTALIIQGIGHYIFQKSAPAFRLFEAIFITPTFLMMYLITNHNETFWNNVKNETNKWKQILKE
;
A
#
# COMPACT_ATOMS: atom_id res chain seq x y z
N MET A 1 15.31 15.05 -0.47
CA MET A 1 15.55 13.86 -1.30
C MET A 1 15.85 14.33 -2.72
N SER A 2 16.91 13.83 -3.35
CA SER A 2 17.17 14.15 -4.76
C SER A 2 15.99 13.63 -5.60
N ARG A 3 15.43 14.49 -6.47
CA ARG A 3 14.30 14.14 -7.35
C ARG A 3 14.60 12.97 -8.30
N THR A 4 15.85 12.53 -8.37
CA THR A 4 16.37 11.55 -9.34
C THR A 4 15.82 10.14 -9.16
N GLY A 5 15.66 9.65 -7.92
CA GLY A 5 15.13 8.29 -7.69
C GLY A 5 13.64 8.18 -8.04
N LEU A 6 12.84 9.18 -7.63
CA LEU A 6 11.41 9.21 -7.88
C LEU A 6 11.06 9.32 -9.38
N GLN A 7 11.89 10.00 -10.17
CA GLN A 7 11.72 10.10 -11.63
C GLN A 7 11.72 8.74 -12.33
N LEU A 8 12.40 7.73 -11.78
CA LEU A 8 12.39 6.36 -12.32
C LEU A 8 11.00 5.72 -12.20
N LEU A 9 10.15 6.20 -11.30
CA LEU A 9 8.81 5.65 -11.04
C LEU A 9 7.69 6.35 -11.81
N TYR A 10 7.94 7.53 -12.40
CA TYR A 10 6.93 8.30 -13.14
C TYR A 10 6.25 7.55 -14.29
N PRO A 11 6.92 6.66 -15.05
CA PRO A 11 6.24 5.85 -16.06
C PRO A 11 5.12 4.95 -15.50
N PHE A 12 5.12 4.67 -14.19
CA PHE A 12 4.09 3.86 -13.53
C PHE A 12 2.98 4.71 -12.89
N PHE A 13 3.15 6.04 -12.86
CA PHE A 13 2.17 6.96 -12.27
C PHE A 13 1.09 7.31 -13.31
N LYS A 14 -0.11 7.64 -12.82
CA LYS A 14 -1.16 8.31 -13.61
C LYS A 14 -0.92 9.81 -13.62
N GLY A 15 -0.48 10.36 -12.49
CA GLY A 15 -0.09 11.76 -12.34
C GLY A 15 1.33 12.04 -12.85
N ASN A 16 1.65 13.31 -13.05
CA ASN A 16 2.99 13.78 -13.44
C ASN A 16 3.89 14.14 -12.24
N SER A 17 3.39 13.94 -11.02
CA SER A 17 4.07 14.19 -9.77
C SER A 17 3.57 13.23 -8.69
N LEU A 18 4.29 13.15 -7.56
CA LEU A 18 3.84 12.35 -6.42
C LEU A 18 2.56 12.92 -5.82
N GLU A 19 2.43 14.24 -5.73
CA GLU A 19 1.22 14.91 -5.26
C GLU A 19 0.01 14.59 -6.14
N SER A 20 0.21 14.54 -7.46
CA SER A 20 -0.86 14.20 -8.41
C SER A 20 -1.24 12.72 -8.31
N GLU A 21 -0.26 11.83 -8.17
CA GLU A 21 -0.48 10.40 -7.97
C GLU A 21 -1.20 10.11 -6.65
N PHE A 22 -0.77 10.74 -5.56
CA PHE A 22 -1.44 10.64 -4.26
C PHE A 22 -2.82 11.32 -4.30
N GLY A 23 -2.98 12.36 -5.10
CA GLY A 23 -4.27 12.99 -5.38
C GLY A 23 -5.26 12.00 -5.99
N PHE A 24 -4.80 11.19 -6.94
CA PHE A 24 -5.56 10.10 -7.56
C PHE A 24 -5.92 9.02 -6.54
N VAL A 25 -4.95 8.53 -5.77
CA VAL A 25 -5.21 7.53 -4.71
C VAL A 25 -6.21 8.05 -3.68
N ASN A 26 -6.05 9.30 -3.23
CA ASN A 26 -6.95 9.91 -2.28
C ASN A 26 -8.36 10.09 -2.84
N TYR A 27 -8.54 10.28 -4.14
CA TYR A 27 -9.88 10.27 -4.75
C TYR A 27 -10.62 8.94 -4.51
N TYR A 28 -9.92 7.80 -4.62
CA TYR A 28 -10.48 6.47 -4.37
C TYR A 28 -10.49 6.05 -2.90
N HIS A 29 -9.83 6.80 -2.01
CA HIS A 29 -9.71 6.47 -0.58
C HIS A 29 -10.01 7.66 0.34
N CYS A 30 -10.89 8.57 -0.09
CA CYS A 30 -11.22 9.77 0.68
C CYS A 30 -12.16 9.48 1.86
N HIS A 31 -12.99 8.42 1.77
CA HIS A 31 -13.88 8.05 2.86
C HIS A 31 -13.07 7.47 4.05
N PRO A 32 -13.23 8.00 5.28
CA PRO A 32 -12.41 7.61 6.42
C PRO A 32 -12.51 6.12 6.76
N ILE A 33 -13.71 5.53 6.69
CA ILE A 33 -13.90 4.10 6.93
C ILE A 33 -13.24 3.24 5.85
N ASN A 34 -13.33 3.61 4.57
CA ASN A 34 -12.63 2.89 3.50
C ASN A 34 -11.13 2.87 3.78
N ARG A 35 -10.57 4.05 4.06
CA ARG A 35 -9.15 4.20 4.39
C ARG A 35 -8.73 3.35 5.60
N LEU A 36 -9.52 3.34 6.66
CA LEU A 36 -9.27 2.55 7.86
C LEU A 36 -9.24 1.05 7.55
N LEU A 37 -10.19 0.55 6.76
CA LEU A 37 -10.24 -0.87 6.36
C LEU A 37 -8.98 -1.27 5.57
N HIS A 38 -8.48 -0.41 4.69
CA HIS A 38 -7.21 -0.65 4.00
C HIS A 38 -6.01 -0.64 4.95
N ILE A 39 -5.95 0.31 5.88
CA ILE A 39 -4.88 0.41 6.88
C ILE A 39 -4.82 -0.85 7.74
N ILE A 40 -5.98 -1.33 8.22
CA ILE A 40 -6.06 -2.52 9.08
C ILE A 40 -5.66 -3.77 8.30
N THR A 41 -6.08 -3.91 7.04
CA THR A 41 -5.83 -5.12 6.24
C THR A 41 -4.40 -5.22 5.71
N LEU A 42 -3.71 -4.09 5.52
CA LEU A 42 -2.34 -4.03 5.01
C LEU A 42 -1.33 -4.94 5.77
N PRO A 43 -1.21 -4.91 7.12
CA PRO A 43 -0.30 -5.80 7.84
C PRO A 43 -0.64 -7.28 7.64
N PHE A 44 -1.92 -7.65 7.51
CA PHE A 44 -2.33 -9.04 7.26
C PHE A 44 -1.96 -9.51 5.85
N LEU A 45 -2.08 -8.63 4.85
CA LEU A 45 -1.62 -8.90 3.49
C LEU A 45 -0.11 -9.13 3.46
N ILE A 46 0.67 -8.27 4.12
CA ILE A 46 2.12 -8.40 4.22
C ILE A 46 2.49 -9.70 4.96
N PHE A 47 1.87 -9.97 6.10
CA PHE A 47 2.07 -11.19 6.88
C PHE A 47 1.81 -12.45 6.05
N SER A 48 0.69 -12.48 5.32
CA SER A 48 0.33 -13.62 4.50
C SER A 48 1.34 -13.84 3.36
N LEU A 49 1.68 -12.78 2.61
CA LEU A 49 2.66 -12.87 1.53
C LEU A 49 4.03 -13.29 2.04
N LEU A 50 4.48 -12.73 3.17
CA LEU A 50 5.73 -13.13 3.81
C LEU A 50 5.68 -14.59 4.24
N SER A 51 4.59 -15.05 4.84
CA SER A 51 4.47 -16.44 5.32
C SER A 51 4.47 -17.44 4.18
N ILE A 52 3.72 -17.17 3.10
CA ILE A 52 3.68 -18.02 1.90
C ILE A 52 5.06 -18.08 1.26
N THR A 53 5.70 -16.92 1.03
CA THR A 53 7.04 -16.87 0.43
C THR A 53 8.08 -17.54 1.31
N TYR A 54 8.01 -17.37 2.63
CA TYR A 54 8.93 -18.00 3.58
C TYR A 54 8.80 -19.52 3.55
N MET A 55 7.56 -20.04 3.47
CA MET A 55 7.30 -21.47 3.38
C MET A 55 7.91 -22.08 2.11
N ILE A 56 7.84 -21.36 0.98
CA ILE A 56 8.46 -21.79 -0.28
C ILE A 56 9.99 -21.72 -0.18
N ASP A 57 10.53 -20.55 0.17
CA ASP A 57 11.94 -20.29 0.39
C ASP A 57 12.11 -18.96 1.17
N TYR A 58 12.74 -19.02 2.35
CA TYR A 58 13.00 -17.82 3.17
C TYR A 58 13.77 -16.72 2.41
N ARG A 59 14.57 -17.07 1.41
CA ARG A 59 15.31 -16.11 0.56
C ARG A 59 14.38 -15.30 -0.31
N LEU A 60 13.27 -15.89 -0.80
CA LEU A 60 12.24 -15.17 -1.54
C LEU A 60 11.51 -14.18 -0.63
N SER A 61 11.24 -14.58 0.61
CA SER A 61 10.65 -13.69 1.62
C SER A 61 11.57 -12.48 1.92
N LEU A 62 12.87 -12.73 2.07
CA LEU A 62 13.86 -11.67 2.27
C LEU A 62 13.99 -10.76 1.04
N LEU A 63 14.01 -11.34 -0.16
CA LEU A 63 14.06 -10.58 -1.41
C LEU A 63 12.83 -9.68 -1.55
N PHE A 64 11.64 -10.23 -1.28
CA PHE A 64 10.38 -9.47 -1.28
C PHE A 64 10.46 -8.29 -0.32
N TYR A 65 10.88 -8.53 0.94
CA TYR A 65 11.06 -7.47 1.94
C TYR A 65 12.00 -6.36 1.48
N VAL A 66 13.19 -6.72 0.98
CA VAL A 66 14.22 -5.76 0.54
C VAL A 66 13.75 -4.95 -0.66
N VAL A 67 13.20 -5.61 -1.68
CA VAL A 67 12.69 -4.94 -2.88
C VAL A 67 11.53 -4.01 -2.50
N TYR A 68 10.59 -4.49 -1.70
CA TYR A 68 9.43 -3.70 -1.28
C TYR A 68 9.86 -2.43 -0.54
N CYS A 69 10.68 -2.57 0.51
CA CYS A 69 11.16 -1.43 1.28
C CYS A 69 11.98 -0.47 0.42
N THR A 70 12.82 -0.98 -0.49
CA THR A 70 13.62 -0.14 -1.40
C THR A 70 12.74 0.75 -2.27
N VAL A 71 11.69 0.17 -2.87
CA VAL A 71 10.73 0.95 -3.67
C VAL A 71 10.04 2.00 -2.81
N ILE A 72 9.61 1.66 -1.58
CA ILE A 72 8.98 2.64 -0.70
C ILE A 72 9.96 3.74 -0.28
N PHE A 73 11.22 3.42 0.03
CA PHE A 73 12.25 4.41 0.33
C PHE A 73 12.50 5.38 -0.82
N ILE A 74 12.39 4.92 -2.07
CA ILE A 74 12.47 5.78 -3.26
C ILE A 74 11.28 6.75 -3.32
N ILE A 75 10.08 6.30 -2.93
CA ILE A 75 8.86 7.12 -2.93
C ILE A 75 8.86 8.13 -1.77
N ASP A 76 9.03 7.65 -0.53
CA ASP A 76 9.04 8.45 0.70
C ASP A 76 9.85 7.76 1.81
N ILE A 77 10.87 8.45 2.35
CA ILE A 77 11.76 7.90 3.38
C ILE A 77 10.99 7.58 4.67
N LYS A 78 10.05 8.44 5.10
CA LYS A 78 9.34 8.24 6.38
C LYS A 78 8.50 6.97 6.33
N SER A 79 7.76 6.78 5.24
CA SER A 79 7.02 5.55 4.97
C SER A 79 7.95 4.36 4.83
N GLY A 80 9.09 4.51 4.14
CA GLY A 80 10.11 3.46 4.02
C GLY A 80 10.59 2.95 5.38
N VAL A 81 10.89 3.84 6.33
CA VAL A 81 11.24 3.48 7.71
C VAL A 81 10.08 2.78 8.43
N ALA A 82 8.86 3.30 8.28
CA ALA A 82 7.69 2.69 8.91
C ALA A 82 7.43 1.25 8.40
N PHE A 83 7.54 1.03 7.08
CA PHE A 83 7.45 -0.30 6.49
C PHE A 83 8.61 -1.20 6.89
N LEU A 84 9.84 -0.68 6.99
CA LEU A 84 10.99 -1.44 7.47
C LEU A 84 10.70 -2.03 8.87
N ILE A 85 10.19 -1.20 9.79
CA ILE A 85 9.82 -1.62 11.14
C ILE A 85 8.66 -2.61 11.09
N LEU A 86 7.61 -2.32 10.33
CA LEU A 86 6.44 -3.20 10.19
C LEU A 86 6.84 -4.59 9.70
N PHE A 87 7.64 -4.67 8.65
CA PHE A 87 8.14 -5.93 8.12
C PHE A 87 9.02 -6.65 9.15
N ALA A 88 9.93 -5.96 9.84
CA ALA A 88 10.76 -6.57 10.87
C ALA A 88 9.93 -7.20 12.00
N LEU A 89 8.86 -6.53 12.44
CA LEU A 89 7.93 -7.04 13.45
C LEU A 89 7.14 -8.26 12.96
N ILE A 90 6.74 -8.28 11.68
CA ILE A 90 5.93 -9.34 11.08
C ILE A 90 6.78 -10.55 10.66
N PHE A 91 8.07 -10.38 10.39
CA PHE A 91 8.95 -11.42 9.86
C PHE A 91 9.08 -12.63 10.80
N GLY A 92 9.20 -12.38 12.12
CA GLY A 92 9.24 -13.44 13.13
C GLY A 92 7.96 -14.29 13.17
N PRO A 93 6.78 -13.68 13.35
CA PRO A 93 5.50 -14.36 13.24
C PRO A 93 5.32 -15.11 11.91
N ALA A 94 5.72 -14.52 10.77
CA ALA A 94 5.61 -15.17 9.46
C ALA A 94 6.46 -16.45 9.37
N LYS A 95 7.69 -16.42 9.92
CA LYS A 95 8.54 -17.61 10.06
C LYS A 95 7.85 -18.70 10.89
N ILE A 96 7.28 -18.35 12.05
CA ILE A 96 6.57 -19.33 12.91
C ILE A 96 5.38 -19.91 12.15
N PHE A 97 4.57 -19.05 11.53
CA PHE A 97 3.39 -19.47 10.80
C PHE A 97 3.73 -20.40 9.62
N SER A 98 4.84 -20.15 8.93
CA SER A 98 5.32 -20.94 7.80
C SER A 98 5.68 -22.39 8.13
N SER A 99 5.94 -22.69 9.42
CA SER A 99 6.25 -24.06 9.87
C SER A 99 5.09 -25.05 9.70
N GLN A 100 3.88 -24.56 9.38
CA GLN A 100 2.71 -25.38 9.07
C GLN A 100 2.77 -26.02 7.67
N GLY A 101 3.84 -25.80 6.89
CA GLY A 101 4.02 -26.40 5.57
C GLY A 101 2.91 -25.97 4.61
N ILE A 102 2.30 -26.92 3.89
CA ILE A 102 1.30 -26.63 2.86
C ILE A 102 0.06 -25.88 3.40
N LEU A 103 -0.30 -26.09 4.68
CA LEU A 103 -1.41 -25.37 5.32
C LEU A 103 -1.16 -23.86 5.38
N THR A 104 0.11 -23.43 5.41
CA THR A 104 0.49 -22.02 5.30
C THR A 104 -0.04 -21.39 4.01
N ILE A 105 0.01 -22.10 2.88
CA ILE A 105 -0.53 -21.58 1.61
C ILE A 105 -2.03 -21.38 1.75
N PHE A 106 -2.74 -22.40 2.24
CA PHE A 106 -4.19 -22.35 2.37
C PHE A 106 -4.65 -21.19 3.27
N TYR A 107 -4.09 -21.10 4.48
CA TYR A 107 -4.45 -20.03 5.40
C TYR A 107 -3.96 -18.66 4.93
N GLY A 108 -2.78 -18.58 4.30
CA GLY A 108 -2.29 -17.34 3.72
C GLY A 108 -3.23 -16.81 2.62
N LEU A 109 -3.64 -17.67 1.68
CA LEU A 109 -4.60 -17.31 0.64
C LEU A 109 -5.95 -16.90 1.23
N LEU A 110 -6.41 -17.58 2.28
CA LEU A 110 -7.63 -17.21 2.99
C LEU A 110 -7.53 -15.81 3.62
N ILE A 111 -6.40 -15.48 4.25
CA ILE A 111 -6.14 -14.13 4.81
C ILE A 111 -6.15 -13.08 3.70
N ILE A 112 -5.48 -13.35 2.57
CA ILE A 112 -5.45 -12.43 1.42
C ILE A 112 -6.85 -12.20 0.88
N LEU A 113 -7.62 -13.27 0.62
CA LEU A 113 -8.98 -13.17 0.12
C LEU A 113 -9.87 -12.37 1.07
N THR A 114 -9.78 -12.64 2.37
CA THR A 114 -10.55 -11.94 3.40
C THR A 114 -10.20 -10.45 3.42
N ALA A 115 -8.91 -10.11 3.39
CA ALA A 115 -8.44 -8.72 3.32
C ALA A 115 -8.94 -8.00 2.07
N LEU A 116 -8.89 -8.65 0.90
CA LEU A 116 -9.40 -8.10 -0.35
C LEU A 116 -10.92 -7.88 -0.32
N ILE A 117 -11.69 -8.79 0.30
CA ILE A 117 -13.13 -8.62 0.52
C ILE A 117 -13.40 -7.41 1.41
N ILE A 118 -12.66 -7.27 2.51
CA ILE A 118 -12.79 -6.12 3.43
C ILE A 118 -12.46 -4.80 2.72
N GLN A 119 -11.39 -4.76 1.92
CA GLN A 119 -11.06 -3.59 1.09
C GLN A 119 -12.14 -3.31 0.05
N GLY A 120 -12.67 -4.35 -0.59
CA GLY A 120 -13.81 -4.25 -1.51
C GLY A 120 -15.05 -3.66 -0.84
N ILE A 121 -15.39 -4.10 0.37
CA ILE A 121 -16.46 -3.51 1.19
C ILE A 121 -16.20 -2.01 1.41
N GLY A 122 -14.96 -1.64 1.75
CA GLY A 122 -14.50 -0.26 1.84
C GLY A 122 -14.85 0.56 0.59
N HIS A 123 -14.49 0.04 -0.58
CA HIS A 123 -14.76 0.68 -1.87
C HIS A 123 -16.26 0.75 -2.22
N TYR A 124 -16.97 -0.37 -2.19
CA TYR A 124 -18.33 -0.42 -2.72
C TYR A 124 -19.37 0.16 -1.76
N ILE A 125 -19.25 -0.09 -0.45
CA ILE A 125 -20.25 0.35 0.53
C ILE A 125 -19.98 1.79 0.96
N PHE A 126 -18.73 2.11 1.29
CA PHE A 126 -18.40 3.40 1.91
C PHE A 126 -17.93 4.44 0.88
N GLN A 127 -16.98 4.08 0.02
CA GLN A 127 -16.48 4.99 -1.00
C GLN A 127 -17.49 5.18 -2.15
N LYS A 128 -18.37 4.20 -2.39
CA LYS A 128 -19.35 4.15 -3.49
C LYS A 128 -18.69 4.25 -4.86
N SER A 129 -17.50 3.67 -5.00
CA SER A 129 -16.79 3.59 -6.28
C SER A 129 -16.07 2.25 -6.37
N ALA A 130 -15.90 1.73 -7.59
CA ALA A 130 -15.01 0.60 -7.81
C ALA A 130 -13.55 0.98 -7.45
N PRO A 131 -12.71 0.01 -7.04
CA PRO A 131 -11.29 0.25 -6.84
C PRO A 131 -10.61 0.60 -8.17
N ALA A 132 -9.63 1.50 -8.13
CA ALA A 132 -8.73 1.69 -9.26
C ALA A 132 -7.74 0.52 -9.31
N PHE A 133 -7.85 -0.36 -10.31
CA PHE A 133 -6.99 -1.54 -10.39
C PHE A 133 -5.77 -1.29 -11.28
N ARG A 134 -4.71 -0.74 -10.68
CA ARG A 134 -3.37 -0.70 -11.27
C ARG A 134 -2.40 -1.39 -10.33
N LEU A 135 -1.71 -2.41 -10.82
CA LEU A 135 -0.89 -3.29 -9.98
C LEU A 135 0.17 -2.51 -9.19
N PHE A 136 0.90 -1.61 -9.83
CA PHE A 136 1.91 -0.79 -9.18
C PHE A 136 1.32 0.14 -8.11
N GLU A 137 0.15 0.72 -8.38
CA GLU A 137 -0.56 1.57 -7.43
C GLU A 137 -1.01 0.75 -6.21
N ALA A 138 -1.66 -0.38 -6.45
CA ALA A 138 -2.19 -1.26 -5.40
C ALA A 138 -1.09 -1.81 -4.49
N ILE A 139 0.09 -2.13 -5.03
CA ILE A 139 1.20 -2.73 -4.28
C ILE A 139 2.05 -1.68 -3.57
N PHE A 140 2.35 -0.54 -4.21
CA PHE A 140 3.33 0.42 -3.70
C PHE A 140 2.74 1.77 -3.35
N ILE A 141 2.01 2.42 -4.27
CA ILE A 141 1.54 3.80 -4.07
C ILE A 141 0.47 3.87 -2.99
N THR A 142 -0.58 3.04 -3.05
CA THR A 142 -1.67 3.07 -2.07
C THR A 142 -1.17 2.75 -0.66
N PRO A 143 -0.38 1.69 -0.42
CA PRO A 143 0.19 1.46 0.91
C PRO A 143 1.09 2.59 1.40
N THR A 144 1.91 3.20 0.52
CA THR A 144 2.74 4.35 0.89
C THR A 144 1.90 5.56 1.24
N PHE A 145 0.88 5.87 0.44
CA PHE A 145 -0.07 6.95 0.71
C PHE A 145 -0.74 6.77 2.07
N LEU A 146 -1.23 5.56 2.38
CA LEU A 146 -1.90 5.26 3.64
C LEU A 146 -0.93 5.39 4.83
N MET A 147 0.31 4.90 4.69
CA MET A 147 1.32 5.01 5.71
C MET A 147 1.70 6.48 5.97
N MET A 148 1.99 7.23 4.90
CA MET A 148 2.30 8.65 5.00
C MET A 148 1.12 9.42 5.61
N TYR A 149 -0.12 9.08 5.25
CA TYR A 149 -1.33 9.65 5.84
C TYR A 149 -1.40 9.40 7.35
N LEU A 150 -0.93 8.25 7.84
CA LEU A 150 -0.94 7.96 9.27
C LEU A 150 0.14 8.72 10.06
N ILE A 151 1.33 8.87 9.48
CA ILE A 151 2.52 9.29 10.24
C ILE A 151 2.92 10.77 10.05
N THR A 152 2.20 11.53 9.22
CA THR A 152 2.55 12.92 8.90
C THR A 152 1.44 13.91 9.26
N ASN A 153 1.79 15.18 9.38
CA ASN A 153 0.85 16.25 9.69
C ASN A 153 0.12 16.72 8.42
N HIS A 154 -1.21 16.63 8.40
CA HIS A 154 -2.03 16.94 7.20
C HIS A 154 -2.16 18.43 6.89
N ASN A 155 -1.54 19.29 7.71
CA ASN A 155 -1.44 20.73 7.47
C ASN A 155 -0.18 21.09 6.65
N GLU A 156 0.73 20.14 6.41
CA GLU A 156 1.91 20.35 5.56
C GLU A 156 1.49 20.70 4.12
N THR A 157 2.30 21.52 3.44
CA THR A 157 2.07 21.98 2.06
C THR A 157 1.82 20.82 1.10
N PHE A 158 2.51 19.70 1.29
CA PHE A 158 2.33 18.48 0.51
C PHE A 158 0.87 18.00 0.50
N TRP A 159 0.23 17.90 1.67
CA TRP A 159 -1.15 17.43 1.78
C TRP A 159 -2.16 18.44 1.21
N ASN A 160 -1.86 19.73 1.27
CA ASN A 160 -2.67 20.75 0.60
C ASN A 160 -2.60 20.59 -0.93
N ASN A 161 -1.42 20.30 -1.48
CA ASN A 161 -1.26 20.00 -2.90
C ASN A 161 -1.98 18.71 -3.29
N VAL A 162 -1.88 17.64 -2.49
CA VAL A 162 -2.61 16.39 -2.71
C VAL A 162 -4.13 16.64 -2.73
N LYS A 163 -4.67 17.44 -1.81
CA LYS A 163 -6.11 17.81 -1.82
C LYS A 163 -6.50 18.55 -3.10
N ASN A 164 -5.67 19.48 -3.56
CA ASN A 164 -5.92 20.21 -4.80
C ASN A 164 -5.91 19.26 -6.02
N GLU A 165 -4.93 18.36 -6.10
CA GLU A 165 -4.86 17.33 -7.15
C GLU A 165 -6.04 16.35 -7.09
N THR A 166 -6.48 15.94 -5.89
CA THR A 166 -7.70 15.14 -5.73
C THR A 166 -8.92 15.82 -6.34
N ASN A 167 -9.06 17.14 -6.19
CA ASN A 167 -10.17 17.87 -6.79
C ASN A 167 -10.08 17.94 -8.32
N LYS A 168 -8.88 18.00 -8.89
CA LYS A 168 -8.68 17.88 -10.35
C LYS A 168 -9.09 16.50 -10.84
N TRP A 169 -8.65 15.43 -10.17
CA TRP A 169 -9.06 14.06 -10.53
C TRP A 169 -10.56 13.84 -10.44
N LYS A 170 -11.23 14.45 -9.45
CA LYS A 170 -12.70 14.42 -9.35
C LYS A 170 -13.39 15.04 -10.56
N GLN A 171 -12.81 16.08 -11.16
CA GLN A 171 -13.37 16.71 -12.37
C GLN A 171 -13.15 15.79 -13.57
N ILE A 172 -11.91 15.33 -13.77
CA ILE A 172 -11.52 14.46 -14.90
C ILE A 172 -12.31 13.14 -14.92
N LEU A 173 -12.61 12.54 -13.77
CA LEU A 173 -13.25 11.22 -13.68
C LEU A 173 -14.78 11.28 -13.56
N LYS A 174 -15.38 12.47 -13.52
CA LYS A 174 -16.83 12.67 -13.57
C LYS A 174 -17.35 12.98 -14.97
N GLU A 175 -16.46 13.37 -15.87
CA GLU A 175 -16.69 13.45 -17.32
C GLU A 175 -16.69 12.04 -17.93
#